data_AF-A0AAJ5WBQ9-F1
#
_entry.id   AF-A0AAJ5WBQ9-F1
#
_cell.length_a   1.000
_cell.length_b   1.000
_cell.length_c   1.000
_cell.angle_alpha   90.00
_cell.angle_beta   90.00
_cell.angle_gamma   90.00
#
_symmetry.space_group_name_H-M   'P 1'
#
loop_
_entity.id
_entity.type
_entity.pdbx_description
1 polymer ?
#
loop_
_entity_poly.entity_id
_entity_poly.type
_entity_poly.pdbx_seq_one_letter_code
_entity_poly.pdbx_strand_id
1 'polypeptide(L)' 'MTENEFLVYCQGQVSGPLKDEDIVLMLTAWGSIKFTQGYNQALEDNGIAKEDK' A
#
# COMPACT_ATOMS: atom_id res chain seq x y z
N MET A 1 -1.06 7.18 -3.15
CA MET A 1 0.13 6.83 -2.37
C MET A 1 1.20 6.29 -3.31
N THR A 2 2.26 7.07 -3.49
CA THR A 2 3.52 6.70 -4.15
C THR A 2 4.43 5.96 -3.17
N GLU A 3 5.49 5.34 -3.68
CA GLU A 3 6.46 4.64 -2.82
C GLU A 3 7.14 5.59 -1.83
N ASN A 4 7.49 6.80 -2.29
CA ASN A 4 8.14 7.80 -1.44
C ASN A 4 7.22 8.28 -0.30
N GLU A 5 5.92 8.48 -0.58
CA GLU A 5 4.92 8.82 0.45
C GLU A 5 4.78 7.70 1.48
N PHE A 6 4.82 6.44 1.04
CA PHE A 6 4.77 5.28 1.94
C PHE A 6 6.03 5.19 2.81
N LEU A 7 7.21 5.41 2.23
CA LEU A 7 8.48 5.42 2.98
C LEU A 7 8.51 6.51 4.05
N VAL A 8 8.05 7.73 3.72
CA VAL A 8 7.93 8.84 4.68
C VAL A 8 6.95 8.49 5.81
N TYR A 9 5.82 7.85 5.47
CA TYR A 9 4.87 7.37 6.48
C TYR A 9 5.53 6.36 7.44
N CYS A 10 6.23 5.35 6.90
CA CYS A 10 6.91 4.35 7.71
C CYS A 10 7.97 5.00 8.62
N GLN A 11 8.80 5.91 8.10
CA GLN A 11 9.80 6.64 8.89
C GLN A 11 9.21 7.40 10.08
N GLY A 12 7.96 7.87 9.97
CA GLY A 12 7.25 8.51 11.08
C GLY A 12 6.66 7.54 12.12
N GLN A 13 6.59 6.24 11.82
CA GLN A 13 6.04 5.21 12.72
C GLN A 13 7.12 4.41 13.45
N VAL A 14 8.33 4.32 12.90
CA VAL A 14 9.44 3.59 13.53
C VAL A 14 10.28 4.51 14.43
N SER A 15 10.66 3.99 15.59
CA SER A 15 11.60 4.65 16.49
C SER A 15 12.69 3.66 16.92
N GLY A 16 13.95 4.12 16.90
CA GLY A 16 15.11 3.27 17.18
C GLY A 16 15.54 2.40 16.00
N PRO A 17 16.39 1.38 16.23
CA PRO A 17 16.88 0.49 15.19
C PRO A 17 15.72 -0.31 14.57
N LEU A 18 15.70 -0.39 13.24
CA LEU A 18 14.77 -1.23 12.50
C LEU A 18 14.96 -2.70 12.87
N LYS A 19 13.86 -3.37 13.23
CA LYS A 19 13.83 -4.81 13.41
C LYS A 19 13.33 -5.51 12.15
N ASP A 20 13.63 -6.79 12.02
CA ASP A 20 13.18 -7.58 10.89
C ASP A 20 11.65 -7.59 10.77
N GLU A 21 10.94 -7.58 11.91
CA GLU A 21 9.48 -7.51 11.93
C GLU A 21 8.94 -6.19 11.33
N ASP A 22 9.65 -5.07 11.53
CA ASP A 22 9.26 -3.78 10.96
C ASP A 22 9.37 -3.82 9.43
N ILE A 23 10.44 -4.44 8.92
CA ILE A 23 10.65 -4.61 7.47
C ILE A 23 9.55 -5.48 6.87
N VAL A 24 9.24 -6.62 7.50
CA VAL A 24 8.15 -7.51 7.05
C VAL A 24 6.81 -6.78 7.05
N LEU A 25 6.51 -6.01 8.09
CA LEU A 25 5.28 -5.23 8.18
C LEU A 25 5.19 -4.19 7.07
N MET A 26 6.26 -3.42 6.84
CA MET A 26 6.34 -2.40 5.80
C MET A 26 6.13 -3.01 4.40
N LEU A 27 6.82 -4.11 4.08
CA LEU A 27 6.70 -4.78 2.78
C LEU A 27 5.30 -5.36 2.56
N THR A 28 4.71 -5.95 3.61
CA THR A 28 3.35 -6.52 3.55
C THR A 28 2.30 -5.43 3.32
N ALA A 29 2.41 -4.31 4.03
CA ALA A 29 1.53 -3.17 3.85
C ALA A 29 1.64 -2.59 2.43
N TRP A 30 2.87 -2.43 1.91
CA TRP A 30 3.09 -1.94 0.54
C TRP A 30 2.50 -2.87 -0.52
N GLY A 31 2.73 -4.18 -0.40
CA GLY A 31 2.16 -5.18 -1.30
C GLY A 31 0.63 -5.13 -1.33
N SER A 32 -0.01 -4.98 -0.16
CA SER A 32 -1.47 -4.88 -0.04
C SER A 32 -2.03 -3.61 -0.71
N ILE A 33 -1.34 -2.48 -0.56
CA ILE A 33 -1.69 -1.22 -1.24
C ILE A 33 -1.63 -1.41 -2.76
N LYS A 34 -0.54 -2.00 -3.27
CA LYS A 34 -0.35 -2.21 -4.71
C LYS A 34 -1.34 -3.20 -5.30
N PHE A 35 -1.63 -4.28 -4.58
CA PHE A 35 -2.67 -5.22 -4.97
C PHE A 35 -4.02 -4.52 -5.11
N THR A 36 -4.44 -3.75 -4.11
CA THR A 36 -5.72 -3.02 -4.14
C THR A 36 -5.77 -2.01 -5.30
N GLN A 37 -4.69 -1.27 -5.53
CA GLN A 37 -4.59 -0.32 -6.65
C GLN A 37 -4.74 -1.04 -8.00
N GLY A 38 -4.00 -2.13 -8.21
CA GLY A 38 -4.08 -2.90 -9.46
C GLY A 38 -5.43 -3.57 -9.67
N TYR A 39 -6.03 -4.08 -8.59
CA TYR A 39 -7.38 -4.65 -8.64
C TYR A 39 -8.43 -3.61 -9.04
N ASN A 40 -8.42 -2.45 -8.39
CA ASN A 40 -9.37 -1.37 -8.72
C ASN A 40 -9.18 -0.86 -10.16
N GLN A 41 -7.93 -0.69 -10.61
CA GLN A 41 -7.66 -0.32 -12.00
C GLN A 41 -8.21 -1.35 -12.98
N ALA A 42 -8.03 -2.65 -12.70
CA ALA A 42 -8.58 -3.70 -13.54
C ALA A 42 -10.12 -3.70 -13.56
N LEU A 43 -10.78 -3.35 -12.45
CA LEU A 43 -12.24 -3.18 -12.43
C LEU A 43 -12.68 -2.00 -13.30
N GLU A 44 -11.98 -0.87 -13.21
CA GLU A 44 -12.25 0.32 -14.02
C GLU A 44 -12.06 0.04 -15.52
N ASP A 45 -10.93 -0.57 -15.90
CA ASP A 45 -10.58 -0.90 -17.29
C ASP A 45 -11.60 -1.85 -17.94
N ASN A 46 -12.26 -2.69 -17.14
CA ASN A 46 -13.27 -3.64 -17.62
C ASN A 46 -14.71 -3.14 -17.39
N GLY A 47 -14.91 -1.91 -16.93
CA GLY A 47 -16.23 -1.33 -16.67
C GLY A 47 -17.02 -2.06 -15.57
N ILE A 48 -16.33 -2.75 -14.66
CA ILE A 48 -16.90 -3.48 -13.51
C ILE A 48 -16.96 -2.59 -12.27
N ALA A 49 -16.39 -1.38 -12.32
CA ALA A 49 -16.41 -0.42 -11.22
C ALA A 49 -17.84 -0.24 -10.68
N LYS A 50 -18.03 -0.54 -9.40
CA LYS A 50 -19.34 -0.41 -8.73
C LYS A 50 -19.81 1.03 -8.88
N GLU A 51 -20.95 1.23 -9.53
CA GLU A 51 -21.75 2.43 -9.36
C GLU A 51 -22.16 2.47 -7.87
N ASP A 52 -21.43 3.23 -7.07
CA ASP A 52 -21.89 3.62 -5.73
C ASP A 52 -23.14 4.50 -5.92
N LYS A 53 -24.31 3.91 -5.67
CA LYS A 53 -25.58 4.65 -5.49
C LYS A 53 -25.67 5.21 -4.08
#